data_AF-A0A6V7U3Z2-F1
#
_entry.id   AF-A0A6V7U3Z2-F1
#
_cell.length_a   1.000
_cell.length_b   1.000
_cell.length_c   1.000
_cell.angle_alpha   90.00
_cell.angle_beta   90.00
_cell.angle_gamma   90.00
#
_symmetry.space_group_name_H-M   'P 1'
#
loop_
_entity.id
_entity.type
_entity.pdbx_description
1 polymer ?
#
loop_
_entity_poly.entity_id
_entity_poly.type
_entity_poly.pdbx_seq_one_letter_code
_entity_poly.pdbx_strand_id
1 'polypeptide(L)'
;MFTGFAGDSSSKTHKVIGGAAQNAPDKFFTQSSKGTTIIQNFCGENFGKVYCSCGSGCNPQYTRNVQLLNSKFKGPGLTLICLFLFKLNFFSIKILKTSGSIQ
;
A
#
# COMPACT_ATOMS: atom_id res chain seq x y z
N MET A 1 -3.88 -12.55 -1.22
CA MET A 1 -4.87 -11.62 -1.83
C MET A 1 -4.10 -10.48 -2.48
N PHE A 2 -4.26 -10.30 -3.79
CA PHE A 2 -3.69 -9.19 -4.54
C PHE A 2 -4.85 -8.31 -5.01
N THR A 3 -4.98 -7.09 -4.46
CA THR A 3 -5.98 -6.14 -4.99
C THR A 3 -5.27 -5.04 -5.78
N GLY A 4 -5.69 -4.89 -7.03
CA GLY A 4 -5.16 -3.93 -7.97
C GLY A 4 -6.21 -2.88 -8.33
N PHE A 5 -5.85 -1.61 -8.18
CA PHE A 5 -6.70 -0.50 -8.62
C PHE A 5 -6.35 -0.14 -10.07
N ALA A 6 -7.19 -0.60 -11.01
CA ALA A 6 -7.00 -0.42 -12.45
C ALA A 6 -7.08 1.05 -12.89
N GLY A 7 -6.30 1.40 -13.92
CA GLY A 7 -5.99 2.77 -14.32
C GLY A 7 -7.07 3.46 -15.16
N ASP A 8 -7.76 4.41 -14.53
CA ASP A 8 -8.50 5.49 -15.19
C ASP A 8 -7.82 6.82 -14.81
N SER A 9 -7.93 7.83 -15.67
CA SER A 9 -7.36 9.17 -15.49
C SER A 9 -8.06 9.99 -14.41
N SER A 10 -9.28 9.57 -14.02
CA SER A 10 -10.03 10.18 -12.95
C SER A 10 -9.42 9.86 -11.57
N SER A 11 -9.20 10.90 -10.75
CA SER A 11 -8.63 10.75 -9.42
C SER A 11 -9.66 10.12 -8.48
N LYS A 12 -9.40 8.90 -8.00
CA LYS A 12 -10.30 8.17 -7.10
C LYS A 12 -9.68 7.93 -5.73
N THR A 13 -10.53 7.78 -4.72
CA THR A 13 -10.11 7.39 -3.38
C THR A 13 -10.50 5.94 -3.12
N HIS A 14 -9.50 5.09 -2.96
CA HIS A 14 -9.67 3.68 -2.60
C HIS A 14 -9.53 3.52 -1.09
N LYS A 15 -10.50 2.86 -0.45
CA LYS A 15 -10.47 2.61 1.00
C LYS A 15 -10.47 1.11 1.26
N VAL A 16 -9.49 0.67 2.03
CA VAL A 16 -9.42 -0.68 2.60
C VAL A 16 -9.57 -0.49 4.10
N ILE A 17 -10.69 -0.93 4.65
CA ILE A 17 -11.05 -0.73 6.05
C ILE A 17 -11.22 -2.10 6.69
N GLY A 18 -10.36 -2.43 7.65
CA GLY A 18 -10.34 -3.73 8.29
C GLY A 18 -9.72 -4.82 7.41
N GLY A 19 -9.85 -6.06 7.87
CA GLY A 19 -9.41 -7.26 7.15
C GLY A 19 -7.98 -7.69 7.46
N ALA A 20 -7.63 -8.86 6.94
CA ALA A 20 -6.28 -9.40 7.07
C ALA A 20 -5.85 -10.09 5.77
N ALA A 21 -4.54 -10.09 5.51
CA ALA A 21 -3.95 -10.92 4.47
C ALA A 21 -2.67 -11.57 4.96
N GLN A 22 -2.44 -12.79 4.49
CA GLN A 22 -1.27 -13.59 4.79
C GLN A 22 -0.65 -14.10 3.47
N ASN A 23 0.65 -14.35 3.46
CA ASN A 23 1.37 -15.04 2.38
C ASN A 23 1.24 -14.34 1.02
N ALA A 24 1.71 -13.09 0.93
CA ALA A 24 1.81 -12.36 -0.33
C ALA A 24 3.27 -12.04 -0.67
N PRO A 25 3.98 -12.94 -1.38
CA PRO A 25 5.42 -12.81 -1.59
C PRO A 25 5.83 -11.53 -2.35
N ASP A 26 4.96 -10.97 -3.19
CA ASP A 26 5.23 -9.73 -3.92
C ASP A 26 4.58 -8.50 -3.27
N LYS A 27 3.24 -8.38 -3.31
CA LYS A 27 2.51 -7.20 -2.78
C LYS A 27 1.09 -7.52 -2.31
N PHE A 28 0.59 -6.84 -1.25
CA PHE A 28 -0.85 -6.90 -0.91
C PHE A 28 -1.69 -5.97 -1.77
N PHE A 29 -1.25 -4.71 -1.89
CA PHE A 29 -1.98 -3.63 -2.56
C PHE A 29 -1.13 -3.04 -3.69
N THR A 30 -1.76 -2.79 -4.84
CA THR A 30 -1.14 -2.02 -5.90
C THR A 30 -2.11 -1.02 -6.53
N GLN A 31 -1.59 0.16 -6.88
CA GLN A 31 -2.38 1.21 -7.51
C GLN A 31 -1.73 1.65 -8.82
N SER A 32 -2.47 1.47 -9.91
CA SER A 32 -2.08 1.95 -11.24
C SER A 32 -2.76 3.27 -11.58
N SER A 33 -3.98 3.51 -11.07
CA SER A 33 -4.76 4.75 -11.23
C SER A 33 -4.19 5.97 -10.49
N LYS A 34 -4.68 7.15 -10.86
CA LYS A 34 -4.49 8.40 -10.10
C LYS A 34 -5.37 8.40 -8.84
N GLY A 35 -4.85 8.99 -7.75
CA GLY A 35 -5.63 9.27 -6.55
C GLY A 35 -5.05 8.67 -5.27
N THR A 36 -5.90 8.45 -4.27
CA THR A 36 -5.50 8.17 -2.89
C THR A 36 -5.93 6.77 -2.45
N THR A 37 -5.02 5.98 -1.92
CA THR A 37 -5.33 4.72 -1.23
C THR A 37 -5.24 4.92 0.29
N ILE A 38 -6.29 4.57 1.01
CA ILE A 38 -6.35 4.59 2.48
C ILE A 38 -6.50 3.16 2.96
N ILE A 39 -5.51 2.64 3.68
CA ILE A 39 -5.53 1.32 4.31
C ILE A 39 -5.62 1.54 5.82
N GLN A 40 -6.73 1.13 6.42
CA GLN A 40 -7.04 1.37 7.81
C GLN A 40 -7.41 0.06 8.52
N ASN A 41 -6.93 -0.12 9.76
CA ASN A 41 -7.27 -1.27 10.61
C ASN A 41 -6.97 -2.64 9.96
N PHE A 42 -5.95 -2.72 9.09
CA PHE A 42 -5.60 -3.93 8.36
C PHE A 42 -4.51 -4.74 9.06
N CYS A 43 -4.56 -6.06 8.98
CA CYS A 43 -3.53 -6.96 9.50
C CYS A 43 -2.82 -7.72 8.37
N GLY A 44 -1.51 -7.58 8.23
CA GLY A 44 -0.72 -8.29 7.22
C GLY A 44 0.30 -9.23 7.84
N GLU A 45 0.47 -10.42 7.28
CA GLU A 45 1.51 -11.37 7.68
C GLU A 45 2.25 -11.98 6.48
N ASN A 46 3.56 -12.15 6.59
CA ASN A 46 4.43 -12.79 5.58
C ASN A 46 4.23 -12.21 4.16
N PHE A 47 4.75 -11.01 3.93
CA PHE A 47 4.55 -10.26 2.69
C PHE A 47 5.86 -9.68 2.14
N GLY A 48 5.94 -9.47 0.82
CA GLY A 48 7.04 -8.72 0.21
C GLY A 48 6.88 -7.22 0.41
N LYS A 49 5.74 -6.67 -0.03
CA LYS A 49 5.37 -5.25 0.08
C LYS A 49 3.92 -5.07 0.53
N VAL A 50 3.62 -4.13 1.41
CA VAL A 50 2.20 -3.84 1.72
C VAL A 50 1.56 -3.09 0.55
N TYR A 51 2.11 -1.96 0.15
CA TYR A 51 1.61 -1.15 -0.97
C TYR A 51 2.72 -0.87 -1.97
N CYS A 52 2.42 -0.99 -3.26
CA CYS A 52 3.33 -0.59 -4.33
C CYS A 52 2.59 0.18 -5.43
N SER A 53 2.98 1.43 -5.68
CA SER A 53 2.50 2.18 -6.86
C SER A 53 2.99 1.51 -8.14
N CYS A 54 2.21 1.58 -9.21
CA CYS A 54 2.66 1.01 -10.49
C CYS A 54 4.01 1.60 -10.94
N GLY A 55 4.94 0.71 -11.32
CA GLY A 55 6.31 1.04 -11.71
C GLY A 55 6.45 1.56 -13.14
N SER A 56 7.64 1.39 -13.72
CA SER A 56 8.04 1.88 -15.05
C SER A 56 7.16 1.43 -16.22
N GLY A 57 6.34 0.39 -16.04
CA GLY A 57 5.40 -0.09 -17.06
C GLY A 57 4.07 0.67 -17.14
N CYS A 58 3.77 1.58 -16.21
CA CYS A 58 2.56 2.41 -16.27
C CYS A 58 2.84 3.78 -16.91
N ASN A 59 2.49 3.91 -18.18
CA ASN A 59 2.41 5.20 -18.85
C ASN A 59 0.94 5.51 -19.19
N PRO A 60 0.42 6.68 -18.79
CA PRO A 60 1.11 7.79 -18.12
C PRO A 60 1.32 7.60 -16.60
N GLN A 61 2.35 8.26 -16.06
CA GLN A 61 2.63 8.29 -14.63
C GLN A 61 1.76 9.33 -13.90
N TYR A 62 1.16 8.94 -12.78
CA TYR A 62 0.26 9.78 -11.98
C TYR A 62 0.78 9.98 -10.57
N THR A 63 0.42 11.12 -9.96
CA THR A 63 0.55 11.31 -8.52
C THR A 63 -0.39 10.36 -7.79
N ARG A 64 0.18 9.59 -6.86
CA ARG A 64 -0.53 8.59 -6.05
C ARG A 64 -0.23 8.84 -4.59
N ASN A 65 -1.27 8.90 -3.78
CA ASN A 65 -1.16 9.07 -2.34
C ASN A 65 -1.50 7.74 -1.67
N VAL A 66 -0.77 7.38 -0.62
CA VAL A 66 -1.14 6.26 0.24
C VAL A 66 -1.11 6.68 1.71
N GLN A 67 -2.13 6.25 2.45
CA GLN A 67 -2.23 6.43 3.89
C GLN A 67 -2.40 5.05 4.52
N LEU A 68 -1.49 4.69 5.44
CA LEU A 68 -1.63 3.51 6.30
C LEU A 68 -1.99 4.02 7.70
N LEU A 69 -3.15 3.59 8.21
CA LEU A 69 -3.72 4.02 9.48
C LEU A 69 -3.99 2.82 10.36
N ASN A 70 -3.47 2.83 11.59
CA ASN A 70 -3.77 1.81 12.63
C ASN A 70 -3.72 0.36 12.12
N SER A 71 -2.75 0.04 11.26
CA SER A 71 -2.62 -1.26 10.60
C SER A 71 -1.38 -1.99 11.14
N LYS A 72 -1.47 -3.31 11.27
CA LYS A 72 -0.45 -4.15 11.90
C LYS A 72 0.17 -5.08 10.86
N PHE A 73 1.48 -5.21 10.87
CA PHE A 73 2.22 -6.03 9.91
C PHE A 73 3.23 -6.90 10.65
N LYS A 74 3.30 -8.19 10.29
CA LYS A 74 4.19 -9.20 10.89
C LYS A 74 4.88 -10.04 9.81
N GLY A 75 6.03 -10.61 10.15
CA GLY A 75 6.81 -11.48 9.25
C GLY A 75 8.00 -10.78 8.59
N PRO A 76 8.79 -11.49 7.77
CA PRO A 76 10.09 -11.03 7.25
C PRO A 76 10.00 -9.92 6.20
N GLY A 77 8.81 -9.34 5.99
CA GLY A 77 8.54 -8.38 4.93
C GLY A 77 9.36 -7.11 5.05
N LEU A 78 10.17 -6.85 4.03
CA LEU A 78 11.21 -5.82 4.01
C LEU A 78 10.69 -4.41 3.67
N THR A 79 9.43 -4.26 3.23
CA THR A 79 8.94 -2.97 2.71
C THR A 79 7.45 -2.76 2.98
N LEU A 80 7.08 -1.67 3.64
CA LEU A 80 5.68 -1.29 3.80
C LEU A 80 5.15 -0.60 2.53
N ILE A 81 5.88 0.38 2.00
CA ILE A 81 5.42 1.22 0.90
C ILE A 81 6.52 1.31 -0.16
N CYS A 82 6.19 1.04 -1.42
CA CYS A 82 7.05 1.22 -2.57
C CYS A 82 6.42 2.22 -3.55
N LEU A 83 7.19 3.25 -3.90
CA LEU A 83 6.74 4.39 -4.67
C LEU A 83 7.71 4.69 -5.81
N PHE A 84 7.17 4.85 -7.02
CA PHE A 84 7.97 5.23 -8.18
C PHE A 84 7.99 6.75 -8.31
N LEU A 85 9.18 7.34 -8.09
CA LEU A 85 9.35 8.77 -7.80
C LEU A 85 9.57 9.57 -9.09
N PHE A 86 8.49 10.00 -9.76
CA PHE A 86 8.58 11.05 -10.79
C PHE A 86 7.65 12.25 -10.55
N LYS A 87 6.64 12.16 -9.66
CA LYS A 87 5.69 13.25 -9.31
C LYS A 87 5.03 13.08 -7.93
N LEU A 88 5.80 13.15 -6.83
CA LEU A 88 5.27 12.95 -5.48
C LEU A 88 5.25 14.24 -4.64
N ASN A 89 4.10 14.52 -4.03
CA ASN A 89 3.95 15.46 -2.92
C ASN A 89 3.42 14.69 -1.70
N PHE A 90 4.15 14.80 -0.59
CA PHE A 90 3.83 14.46 0.80
C PHE A 90 3.18 13.10 1.13
N PHE A 91 3.92 12.29 1.89
CA PHE A 91 3.42 11.10 2.59
C PHE A 91 3.23 11.39 4.07
N SER A 92 2.00 11.27 4.57
CA SER A 92 1.74 11.19 6.02
C SER A 92 1.64 9.72 6.41
N ILE A 93 2.76 9.15 6.82
CA ILE A 93 2.81 7.80 7.39
C ILE A 93 2.51 7.94 8.89
N LYS A 94 1.27 7.64 9.28
CA LYS A 94 0.86 7.62 10.69
C LYS A 94 0.72 6.16 11.16
N ILE A 95 1.87 5.50 11.35
CA ILE A 95 1.92 4.15 11.93
C ILE A 95 1.67 4.28 13.44
N LEU A 96 0.42 4.11 13.86
CA LEU A 96 0.06 3.99 15.26
C LEU A 96 0.11 2.50 15.64
N LYS A 97 1.24 2.12 16.25
CA LYS A 97 1.50 0.90 17.02
C LYS A 97 1.77 -0.40 16.22
N THR A 98 3.05 -0.64 15.97
CA THR A 98 3.62 -1.99 15.80
C THR A 98 3.73 -2.65 17.18
N SER A 99 2.69 -3.37 17.61
CA SER A 99 2.80 -4.28 18.77
C SER A 99 2.92 -5.72 18.29
N GLY A 100 4.05 -6.33 18.63
CA GLY A 100 4.41 -7.69 18.30
C GLY A 100 5.93 -7.84 18.14
N SER A 101 6.69 -7.47 19.17
CA SER A 101 7.63 -8.41 19.82
C SER A 101 7.18 -9.86 19.65
N ILE A 102 7.99 -10.66 18.96
CA ILE A 102 8.42 -11.96 19.46
C ILE A 102 9.87 -12.13 19.01
N GLN A 103 10.62 -12.76 19.92
CA GLN A 103 12.03 -13.07 19.95
C GLN A 103 12.63 -13.61 18.65
#